data_AF-A0A965P607-F1
#
_entry.id   AF-A0A965P607-F1
#
_cell.length_a   1.000
_cell.length_b   1.000
_cell.length_c   1.000
_cell.angle_alpha   90.00
_cell.angle_beta   90.00
_cell.angle_gamma   90.00
#
_symmetry.space_group_name_H-M   'P 1'
#
loop_
_entity.id
_entity.type
_entity.pdbx_description
1 polymer ?
#
loop_
_entity_poly.entity_id
_entity_poly.type
_entity_poly.pdbx_seq_one_letter_code
_entity_poly.pdbx_strand_id
1 'polypeptide(L)' 'MGKPAIEPEDEPGIFDIPDDAADEASTLRGLADFEAGRTISHEAMKRWLLSWGTDEPLPPPKCGE' A
#
# COMPACT_ATOMS: atom_id res chain seq x y z
N MET A 1 -46.86 -4.01 1.56
CA MET A 1 -45.52 -3.63 1.07
C MET A 1 -44.55 -3.94 2.19
N GLY A 2 -43.80 -5.05 2.07
CA GLY A 2 -42.84 -5.48 3.09
C GLY A 2 -41.72 -4.45 3.23
N LYS A 3 -41.23 -4.25 4.46
CA LYS A 3 -40.00 -3.50 4.68
C LYS A 3 -38.89 -4.10 3.79
N PRO A 4 -38.10 -3.29 3.06
CA PRO A 4 -36.94 -3.83 2.38
C PRO A 4 -36.01 -4.43 3.45
N ALA A 5 -35.59 -5.67 3.19
CA ALA A 5 -34.66 -6.37 4.04
C ALA A 5 -33.24 -5.86 3.75
N ILE A 6 -32.50 -5.58 4.84
CA ILE A 6 -31.07 -5.27 4.96
C ILE A 6 -30.68 -3.82 4.64
N GLU A 7 -30.68 -2.95 5.65
CA GLU A 7 -29.67 -1.89 5.75
C GLU A 7 -28.60 -2.50 6.68
N PRO A 8 -27.44 -2.98 6.18
CA PRO A 8 -26.40 -3.40 7.10
C PRO A 8 -26.01 -2.16 7.90
N GLU A 9 -26.00 -2.31 9.20
CA GLU A 9 -25.43 -1.36 10.14
C GLU A 9 -24.06 -0.93 9.57
N ASP A 10 -23.72 0.37 9.63
CA ASP A 10 -22.44 0.94 9.17
C ASP A 10 -21.28 0.34 9.98
N GLU A 11 -20.95 -0.94 9.74
CA GLU A 11 -19.81 -1.60 10.34
C GLU A 11 -18.56 -0.90 9.79
N PRO A 12 -17.67 -0.39 10.67
CA PRO A 12 -16.47 0.28 10.21
C PRO A 12 -15.66 -0.67 9.33
N GLY A 13 -15.22 -0.19 8.17
CA GLY A 13 -14.32 -0.93 7.31
C GLY A 13 -13.02 -1.26 8.05
N ILE A 14 -12.29 -2.26 7.56
CA ILE A 14 -11.00 -2.67 8.15
C ILE A 14 -9.98 -1.53 8.26
N PHE A 15 -10.13 -0.48 7.45
CA PHE A 15 -9.30 0.73 7.46
C PHE A 15 -9.87 1.88 8.30
N ASP A 16 -11.08 1.76 8.84
CA ASP A 16 -11.75 2.79 9.65
C ASP A 16 -11.48 2.63 11.15
N ILE A 17 -10.80 1.55 11.54
CA ILE A 17 -10.41 1.28 12.93
C ILE A 17 -8.99 1.82 13.15
N PRO A 18 -8.80 2.90 13.93
CA PRO A 18 -7.47 3.44 14.21
C PRO A 18 -6.67 2.48 15.10
N ASP A 19 -5.41 2.26 14.73
CA ASP A 19 -4.41 1.56 15.53
C ASP A 19 -3.12 2.38 15.53
N ASP A 20 -3.09 3.40 16.39
CA ASP A 20 -1.98 4.35 16.49
C ASP A 20 -0.63 3.65 16.72
N ALA A 21 -0.63 2.53 17.45
CA ALA A 21 0.59 1.78 17.74
C ALA A 21 1.10 1.05 16.49
N ALA A 22 0.21 0.46 15.69
CA ALA A 22 0.58 -0.15 14.41
C ALA A 22 1.08 0.90 13.41
N ASP A 23 0.45 2.07 13.36
CA ASP A 23 0.83 3.17 12.47
C ASP A 23 2.21 3.75 12.84
N GLU A 24 2.47 3.97 14.13
CA GLU A 24 3.79 4.40 14.63
C GLU A 24 4.86 3.35 14.31
N ALA A 25 4.59 2.07 14.58
CA ALA A 25 5.51 0.98 14.27
C ALA A 25 5.77 0.83 12.76
N SER A 26 4.79 1.12 11.92
CA SER A 26 4.95 1.17 10.46
C SER A 26 5.87 2.31 10.03
N THR A 27 5.65 3.50 10.58
CA THR A 27 6.46 4.69 10.30
C THR A 27 7.92 4.50 10.70
N LEU A 28 8.18 3.97 11.91
CA LEU A 28 9.54 3.73 12.40
C LEU A 28 10.30 2.70 11.54
N ARG A 29 9.61 1.65 11.06
CA ARG A 29 10.18 0.69 10.11
C ARG A 29 10.57 1.35 8.79
N GLY A 30 9.70 2.20 8.24
CA GLY A 30 9.99 2.94 7.00
C GLY A 30 11.19 3.88 7.12
N LEU A 31 11.34 4.57 8.26
CA LEU A 31 12.51 5.41 8.53
C LEU A 31 13.79 4.58 8.64
N ALA A 32 13.75 3.44 9.35
CA ALA A 32 14.90 2.53 9.45
C ALA A 32 15.29 1.91 8.08
N ASP A 33 14.31 1.65 7.20
CA ASP A 33 14.56 1.22 5.82
C ASP A 33 15.26 2.32 5.01
N PHE A 34 14.79 3.57 5.14
CA PHE A 34 15.39 4.72 4.48
C PHE A 34 16.84 4.96 4.94
N GLU A 35 17.09 4.97 6.24
CA GLU A 35 18.44 5.13 6.82
C GLU A 35 19.40 4.02 6.39
N ALA A 36 18.90 2.80 6.23
CA ALA A 36 19.68 1.66 5.75
C ALA A 36 19.84 1.63 4.22
N GLY A 37 19.34 2.63 3.48
CA GLY A 37 19.43 2.70 2.03
C GLY A 37 18.58 1.65 1.30
N ARG A 38 17.56 1.07 1.96
CA ARG A 38 16.60 0.15 1.34
C ARG A 38 15.54 0.91 0.54
N THR A 39 15.98 1.79 -0.35
CA THR A 39 15.15 2.64 -1.20
C THR A 39 15.28 2.25 -2.66
N ILE A 40 14.23 2.53 -3.43
CA ILE A 40 14.19 2.34 -4.87
C ILE A 40 14.03 3.73 -5.49
N SER A 41 14.79 4.01 -6.54
CA SER A 41 14.71 5.26 -7.28
C SER A 41 13.32 5.42 -7.90
N HIS A 42 12.88 6.69 -7.99
CA HIS A 42 11.61 7.02 -8.61
C HIS A 42 11.50 6.47 -10.05
N GLU A 43 12.58 6.59 -10.83
CA GLU A 43 12.61 6.16 -12.23
C GLU A 43 12.49 4.63 -12.36
N ALA A 44 13.17 3.86 -11.50
CA ALA A 44 13.05 2.41 -11.50
C ALA A 44 11.63 1.96 -11.13
N MET A 45 11.04 2.57 -10.10
CA MET A 45 9.65 2.30 -9.68
C MET A 45 8.65 2.65 -10.80
N LYS A 46 8.77 3.84 -11.39
CA LYS A 46 7.88 4.32 -12.46
C LYS A 46 7.93 3.42 -13.68
N ARG A 47 9.13 3.04 -14.15
CA ARG A 47 9.30 2.15 -15.29
C ARG A 47 8.61 0.80 -15.06
N TRP A 48 8.73 0.25 -13.86
CA TRP A 48 8.07 -1.00 -13.50
C TRP A 48 6.54 -0.85 -13.48
N LEU A 49 5.99 0.17 -12.83
CA LEU A 49 4.54 0.40 -12.79
C LEU A 49 3.94 0.62 -14.18
N LEU A 50 4.64 1.34 -15.06
CA LEU A 50 4.18 1.56 -16.43
C LEU A 50 4.16 0.28 -17.28
N SER A 51 5.02 -0.69 -16.97
CA SER A 51 5.04 -1.97 -17.70
C SER A 51 3.81 -2.84 -17.45
N TRP A 52 3.11 -2.64 -16.32
CA TRP A 52 1.94 -3.43 -15.95
C TRP A 52 0.76 -3.25 -16.91
N GLY A 53 0.70 -2.13 -17.61
CA GLY A 53 -0.33 -1.85 -18.63
C GLY A 53 0.03 -2.35 -20.02
N THR A 54 1.09 -3.15 -20.18
CA THR A 54 1.59 -3.64 -21.46
C THR A 54 1.60 -5.16 -21.50
N ASP A 55 1.77 -5.75 -22.68
CA ASP A 55 1.90 -7.21 -22.85
C ASP A 55 3.26 -7.74 -22.32
N GLU A 56 4.18 -6.86 -21.92
CA GLU A 56 5.53 -7.18 -21.44
C GLU A 56 5.79 -6.58 -20.04
N PRO A 57 5.19 -7.12 -18.96
CA PRO A 57 5.44 -6.63 -17.61
C PRO A 57 6.89 -6.88 -17.20
N LEU A 58 7.52 -5.85 -16.64
CA LEU A 58 8.89 -5.91 -16.12
C LEU A 58 8.93 -6.54 -14.72
N PRO A 59 10.07 -7.14 -14.32
CA PRO A 59 10.25 -7.59 -12.95
C PRO A 59 10.27 -6.38 -11.98
N PRO A 60 9.86 -6.57 -10.71
CA PRO A 60 9.96 -5.53 -9.69
C PRO A 60 11.40 -5.03 -9.51
N PRO A 61 11.60 -3.71 -9.35
CA PRO A 61 12.92 -3.14 -9.10
C PRO A 61 13.43 -3.51 -7.70
N LYS A 62 14.75 -3.53 -7.52
CA LYS A 62 15.40 -3.81 -6.24
C LYS A 62 15.91 -2.53 -5.59
N CYS A 63 16.18 -2.61 -4.28
CA CYS A 63 16.81 -1.50 -3.56
C CYS A 63 18.15 -1.11 -4.21
N GLY A 64 18.39 0.19 -4.34
CA GLY A 64 19.57 0.75 -4.99
C GLY A 64 19.49 0.91 -6.51
N GLU A 65 18.42 0.43 -7.15
CA GLU A 65 18.08 0.72 -8.56
C GLU A 65 17.27 2.00 -8.70
#